data_AF-A0A4Q3D4G1-F1
#
_entry.id   AF-A0A4Q3D4G1-F1
#
_cell.length_a   1.000
_cell.length_b   1.000
_cell.length_c   1.000
_cell.angle_alpha   90.00
_cell.angle_beta   90.00
_cell.angle_gamma   90.00
#
_symmetry.space_group_name_H-M   'P 1'
#
loop_
_entity.id
_entity.type
_entity.pdbx_description
1 polymer ?
#
loop_
_entity_poly.entity_id
_entity_poly.type
_entity_poly.pdbx_seq_one_letter_code
_entity_poly.pdbx_strand_id
1 'polypeptide(L)'
;MKLKSILLVCALLLIGKSGIAQTEHATINKAWATLNKAYRLRNETMVNLADTLRNRQAISNKAYRDLSKQVQKLNQSLSSDPLTGKRMRSIADKNDKLTKAFGKLILMSGAKSPDHYYIENLEALENRLHLYKRVFNDACTAKGRKELRLPFEPAS
;
A
#
# COMPACT_ATOMS: atom_id res chain seq x y z
N MET A 1 -37.58 -14.93 -40.49
CA MET A 1 -36.67 -13.77 -40.32
C MET A 1 -36.47 -13.27 -38.87
N LYS A 2 -37.06 -13.87 -37.82
CA LYS A 2 -36.97 -13.35 -36.44
C LYS A 2 -35.78 -13.87 -35.60
N LEU A 3 -35.18 -15.01 -35.96
CA LEU A 3 -34.14 -15.66 -35.15
C LEU A 3 -32.76 -14.97 -35.23
N LYS A 4 -32.39 -14.43 -36.40
CA LYS A 4 -31.10 -13.76 -36.63
C LYS A 4 -30.99 -12.45 -35.85
N SER A 5 -32.09 -11.73 -35.68
CA SER A 5 -32.13 -10.47 -34.93
C SER A 5 -31.98 -10.67 -33.42
N ILE A 6 -32.50 -11.77 -32.86
CA ILE A 6 -32.37 -12.10 -31.43
C ILE A 6 -30.92 -12.48 -31.10
N LEU A 7 -30.26 -13.23 -31.97
CA LEU A 7 -28.86 -13.66 -31.79
C LEU A 7 -27.88 -12.47 -31.82
N LEU A 8 -28.14 -11.47 -32.67
CA LEU A 8 -27.33 -10.25 -32.75
C LEU A 8 -27.46 -9.39 -31.48
N VAL A 9 -28.67 -9.28 -30.91
CA VAL A 9 -28.92 -8.53 -29.67
C VAL A 9 -28.29 -9.24 -28.45
N CYS A 10 -28.35 -10.57 -28.37
CA CYS A 10 -27.67 -11.34 -27.33
C CYS A 10 -26.13 -11.20 -27.42
N ALA A 11 -25.56 -11.22 -28.62
CA ALA A 11 -24.13 -11.01 -28.82
C ALA A 11 -23.68 -9.60 -28.41
N LEU A 12 -24.44 -8.56 -28.76
CA LEU A 12 -24.17 -7.18 -28.37
C LEU A 12 -24.27 -6.97 -26.84
N LEU A 13 -25.22 -7.63 -26.17
CA LEU A 13 -25.36 -7.59 -24.71
C LEU A 13 -24.21 -8.30 -23.97
N LEU A 14 -23.64 -9.36 -24.56
CA LEU A 14 -22.51 -10.09 -23.99
C LEU A 14 -21.18 -9.33 -24.17
N ILE A 15 -21.00 -8.63 -25.30
CA ILE A 15 -19.81 -7.80 -25.54
C ILE A 15 -19.79 -6.58 -24.61
N GLY A 16 -20.94 -5.95 -24.37
CA GLY A 16 -21.06 -4.80 -23.46
C GLY A 16 -20.70 -5.12 -22.01
N LYS A 17 -21.11 -6.29 -21.49
CA LYS A 17 -20.79 -6.69 -20.10
C LYS A 17 -19.31 -7.04 -19.90
N SER A 18 -18.67 -7.59 -20.92
CA SER A 18 -17.26 -8.01 -20.88
C SER A 18 -16.30 -6.80 -20.81
N GLY A 19 -16.57 -5.74 -21.59
CA GLY A 19 -15.78 -4.51 -21.54
C GLY A 19 -15.91 -3.71 -20.23
N ILE A 20 -17.08 -3.77 -19.59
CA ILE A 20 -17.31 -3.10 -18.31
C ILE A 20 -16.58 -3.85 -17.18
N ALA A 21 -16.68 -5.18 -17.08
CA ALA A 21 -15.95 -5.94 -16.06
C ALA A 21 -14.42 -5.79 -16.17
N GLN A 22 -13.88 -5.71 -17.40
CA GLN A 22 -12.44 -5.51 -17.64
C GLN A 22 -11.95 -4.11 -17.21
N THR A 23 -12.79 -3.08 -17.38
CA THR A 23 -12.48 -1.69 -16.96
C THR A 23 -12.65 -1.46 -15.45
N GLU A 24 -13.51 -2.23 -14.79
CA GLU A 24 -13.68 -2.20 -13.32
C GLU A 24 -12.42 -2.64 -12.57
N HIS A 25 -11.85 -3.78 -12.97
CA HIS A 25 -10.60 -4.28 -12.41
C HIS A 25 -9.40 -3.37 -12.72
N ALA A 26 -9.38 -2.75 -13.90
CA ALA A 26 -8.28 -1.87 -14.31
C ALA A 26 -8.11 -0.64 -13.41
N THR A 27 -9.20 -0.02 -12.94
CA THR A 27 -9.14 1.18 -12.11
C THR A 27 -8.61 0.88 -10.71
N ILE A 28 -9.13 -0.17 -10.06
CA ILE A 28 -8.64 -0.63 -8.75
C ILE A 28 -7.17 -1.06 -8.85
N ASN A 29 -6.82 -1.84 -9.88
CA ASN A 29 -5.44 -2.31 -10.06
C ASN A 29 -4.47 -1.15 -10.32
N LYS A 30 -4.87 -0.13 -11.09
CA LYS A 30 -4.06 1.06 -11.32
C LYS A 30 -3.84 1.84 -10.02
N ALA A 31 -4.90 2.12 -9.27
CA ALA A 31 -4.80 2.81 -7.98
C ALA A 31 -3.96 2.01 -6.97
N TRP A 32 -4.12 0.68 -6.96
CA TRP A 32 -3.30 -0.21 -6.14
C TRP A 32 -1.83 -0.17 -6.55
N ALA A 33 -1.51 -0.21 -7.84
CA ALA A 33 -0.13 -0.17 -8.31
C ALA A 33 0.59 1.11 -7.85
N THR A 34 -0.10 2.27 -7.93
CA THR A 34 0.41 3.54 -7.41
C THR A 34 0.64 3.49 -5.90
N LEU A 35 -0.34 3.00 -5.13
CA LEU A 35 -0.23 2.87 -3.67
C LEU A 35 0.88 1.88 -3.26
N ASN A 36 0.99 0.75 -3.94
CA ASN A 36 2.01 -0.28 -3.71
C ASN A 36 3.42 0.28 -3.95
N LYS A 37 3.63 1.02 -5.04
CA LYS A 37 4.90 1.69 -5.32
C LYS A 37 5.26 2.68 -4.19
N ALA A 38 4.30 3.46 -3.71
CA ALA A 38 4.53 4.37 -2.60
C ALA A 38 4.89 3.64 -1.30
N TYR A 39 4.24 2.52 -0.99
CA TYR A 39 4.60 1.70 0.17
C TYR A 39 6.03 1.19 0.08
N ARG A 40 6.45 0.67 -1.08
CA ARG A 40 7.81 0.15 -1.27
C ARG A 40 8.87 1.22 -1.09
N LEU A 41 8.66 2.39 -1.70
CA LEU A 41 9.57 3.52 -1.58
C LEU A 41 9.70 3.95 -0.12
N ARG A 42 8.59 4.10 0.59
CA ARG A 42 8.57 4.44 2.03
C ARG A 42 9.29 3.37 2.87
N ASN A 43 9.07 2.09 2.58
CA ASN A 43 9.73 1.01 3.30
C ASN A 43 11.25 1.01 3.08
N GLU A 44 11.72 1.28 1.85
CA GLU A 44 13.14 1.43 1.52
C GLU A 44 13.75 2.63 2.25
N THR A 45 13.08 3.79 2.25
CA THR A 45 13.51 4.98 2.99
C THR A 45 13.66 4.69 4.50
N MET A 46 12.72 3.94 5.09
CA MET A 46 12.81 3.55 6.50
C MET A 46 14.01 2.66 6.81
N VAL A 47 14.33 1.70 5.92
CA VAL A 47 15.52 0.84 6.07
C VAL A 47 16.79 1.66 5.96
N ASN A 48 16.86 2.56 4.97
CA ASN A 48 18.03 3.42 4.78
C ASN A 48 18.29 4.30 5.99
N LEU A 49 17.23 4.91 6.55
CA LEU A 49 17.37 5.69 7.78
C LEU A 49 17.82 4.83 8.96
N ALA A 50 17.25 3.63 9.12
CA ALA A 50 17.68 2.72 10.17
C ALA A 50 19.14 2.27 9.99
N ASP A 51 19.61 2.09 8.76
CA ASP A 51 21.01 1.81 8.48
C ASP A 51 21.93 2.98 8.87
N THR A 52 21.55 4.21 8.52
CA THR A 52 22.24 5.43 8.97
C THR A 52 22.33 5.51 10.49
N LEU A 53 21.20 5.30 11.18
CA LEU A 53 21.15 5.33 12.64
C LEU A 53 22.00 4.22 13.27
N ARG A 54 22.03 3.03 12.66
CA ARG A 54 22.89 1.92 13.09
C ARG A 54 24.37 2.26 12.92
N ASN A 55 24.76 2.83 11.78
CA ASN A 55 26.15 3.18 11.49
C ASN A 55 26.65 4.31 12.40
N ARG A 56 25.75 5.22 12.81
CA ARG A 56 26.00 6.24 13.85
C ARG A 56 25.95 5.70 15.28
N GLN A 57 25.76 4.39 15.46
CA GLN A 57 25.60 3.72 16.77
C GLN A 57 24.43 4.25 17.61
N ALA A 58 23.48 4.97 17.00
CA ALA A 58 22.29 5.48 17.68
C ALA A 58 21.26 4.39 17.96
N ILE A 59 21.32 3.27 17.24
CA ILE A 59 20.47 2.10 17.47
C ILE A 59 21.28 0.81 17.43
N SER A 60 20.79 -0.23 18.10
CA SER A 60 21.44 -1.54 18.09
C SER A 60 21.22 -2.31 16.77
N ASN A 61 22.14 -3.23 16.46
CA ASN A 61 21.97 -4.19 15.37
C ASN A 61 20.69 -5.02 15.48
N LYS A 62 20.24 -5.30 16.72
CA LYS A 62 18.97 -5.99 16.95
C LYS A 62 17.79 -5.12 16.50
N ALA A 63 17.77 -3.84 16.87
CA ALA A 63 16.69 -2.91 16.49
C ALA A 63 16.61 -2.74 14.96
N TYR A 64 17.75 -2.59 14.27
CA TYR A 64 17.81 -2.58 12.81
C TYR A 64 17.21 -3.85 12.20
N ARG A 65 17.67 -5.05 12.63
CA ARG A 65 17.15 -6.32 12.12
C ARG A 65 15.65 -6.51 12.37
N ASP A 66 15.16 -6.07 13.52
CA ASP A 66 13.75 -6.16 13.86
C ASP A 66 12.89 -5.30 12.91
N LEU A 67 13.34 -4.08 12.57
CA LEU A 67 12.70 -3.25 11.55
C LEU A 67 12.73 -3.91 10.16
N SER A 68 13.91 -4.33 9.69
CA SER A 68 14.07 -4.93 8.35
C SER A 68 13.20 -6.18 8.16
N LYS A 69 12.99 -6.97 9.23
CA LYS A 69 12.04 -8.10 9.22
C LYS A 69 10.60 -7.65 9.00
N GLN A 70 10.15 -6.54 9.59
CA GLN A 70 8.80 -6.03 9.37
C GLN A 70 8.63 -5.50 7.94
N VAL A 71 9.65 -4.80 7.43
CA VAL A 71 9.69 -4.36 6.02
C VAL A 71 9.58 -5.55 5.07
N GLN A 72 10.35 -6.62 5.29
CA GLN A 72 10.29 -7.82 4.47
C GLN A 72 8.90 -8.45 4.49
N LYS A 73 8.28 -8.62 5.66
CA LYS A 73 6.92 -9.18 5.81
C LYS A 73 5.87 -8.35 5.06
N LEU A 74 5.96 -7.02 5.15
CA LEU A 74 5.06 -6.13 4.42
C LEU A 74 5.28 -6.25 2.91
N ASN A 75 6.53 -6.16 2.44
CA ASN A 75 6.88 -6.27 1.02
C ASN A 75 6.42 -7.60 0.40
N GLN A 76 6.53 -8.72 1.13
CA GLN A 76 5.98 -10.01 0.68
C GLN A 76 4.47 -9.93 0.41
N SER A 77 3.72 -9.22 1.26
CA SER A 77 2.27 -9.06 1.13
C SER A 77 1.90 -8.09 -0.01
N LEU A 78 2.78 -7.13 -0.29
CA LEU A 78 2.66 -6.19 -1.39
C LEU A 78 2.94 -6.83 -2.77
N SER A 79 3.78 -7.87 -2.83
CA SER A 79 4.13 -8.59 -4.07
C SER A 79 3.14 -9.68 -4.50
N SER A 80 2.26 -10.14 -3.62
CA SER A 80 1.34 -11.23 -3.96
C SER A 80 0.31 -10.78 -5.01
N ASP A 81 -0.33 -11.70 -5.72
CA ASP A 81 -1.58 -11.46 -6.46
C ASP A 81 -2.49 -12.70 -6.32
N PRO A 82 -3.82 -12.57 -6.37
CA PRO A 82 -4.64 -11.37 -6.62
C PRO A 82 -4.90 -10.49 -5.38
N LEU A 83 -5.58 -9.35 -5.56
CA LEU A 83 -6.10 -8.52 -4.47
C LEU A 83 -7.32 -9.19 -3.81
N THR A 84 -7.21 -9.47 -2.52
CA THR A 84 -8.28 -10.07 -1.71
C THR A 84 -8.43 -9.30 -0.41
N GLY A 85 -9.64 -9.30 0.19
CA GLY A 85 -9.85 -8.62 1.47
C GLY A 85 -8.96 -9.15 2.59
N LYS A 86 -8.65 -10.45 2.60
CA LYS A 86 -7.69 -11.05 3.55
C LYS A 86 -6.29 -10.47 3.38
N ARG A 87 -5.83 -10.29 2.13
CA ARG A 87 -4.55 -9.67 1.81
C ARG A 87 -4.52 -8.20 2.24
N MET A 88 -5.57 -7.43 1.96
CA MET A 88 -5.64 -6.02 2.34
C MET A 88 -5.60 -5.83 3.87
N ARG A 89 -6.32 -6.67 4.62
CA ARG A 89 -6.20 -6.71 6.08
C ARG A 89 -4.78 -7.07 6.55
N SER A 90 -4.14 -8.04 5.90
CA SER A 90 -2.76 -8.41 6.24
C SER A 90 -1.76 -7.29 5.94
N ILE A 91 -1.94 -6.55 4.85
CA ILE A 91 -1.14 -5.37 4.52
C ILE A 91 -1.33 -4.29 5.59
N ALA A 92 -2.58 -4.01 5.98
CA ALA A 92 -2.88 -3.02 7.02
C ALA A 92 -2.21 -3.37 8.36
N ASP A 93 -2.36 -4.62 8.83
CA ASP A 93 -1.74 -5.09 10.08
C ASP A 93 -0.20 -5.02 10.04
N LYS A 94 0.41 -5.44 8.92
CA LYS A 94 1.87 -5.38 8.75
C LYS A 94 2.37 -3.94 8.62
N ASN A 95 1.59 -3.05 8.01
CA ASN A 95 1.91 -1.63 7.95
C ASN A 95 1.93 -1.01 9.34
N ASP A 96 0.89 -1.23 10.15
CA ASP A 96 0.81 -0.74 11.53
C ASP A 96 2.00 -1.22 12.37
N LYS A 97 2.35 -2.51 12.26
CA LYS A 97 3.54 -3.07 12.94
C LYS A 97 4.84 -2.43 12.50
N LEU A 98 4.99 -2.15 11.21
CA LEU A 98 6.17 -1.47 10.67
C LEU A 98 6.23 -0.02 11.17
N THR A 99 5.13 0.74 11.09
CA THR A 99 5.05 2.13 11.58
C THR A 99 5.40 2.22 13.06
N LYS A 100 4.85 1.33 13.90
CA LYS A 100 5.18 1.25 15.33
C LYS A 100 6.64 0.88 15.58
N ALA A 101 7.17 -0.10 14.86
CA ALA A 101 8.57 -0.51 14.98
C ALA A 101 9.52 0.64 14.61
N PHE A 102 9.20 1.37 13.54
CA PHE A 102 9.95 2.53 13.11
C PHE A 102 9.86 3.68 14.11
N GLY A 103 8.66 4.03 14.59
CA GLY A 103 8.47 5.06 15.62
C GLY A 103 9.28 4.76 16.89
N LYS A 104 9.26 3.51 17.36
CA LYS A 104 10.11 3.07 18.47
C LYS A 104 11.60 3.25 18.18
N LEU A 105 12.03 2.93 16.97
CA LEU A 105 13.42 3.06 16.55
C LEU A 105 13.88 4.53 16.54
N ILE A 106 13.02 5.46 16.12
CA ILE A 106 13.28 6.90 16.17
C ILE A 106 13.35 7.41 17.63
N LEU A 107 12.49 6.92 18.52
CA LEU A 107 12.58 7.25 19.95
C LEU A 107 13.89 6.73 20.57
N MET A 108 14.27 5.48 20.23
CA MET A 108 15.50 4.87 20.73
C MET A 108 16.76 5.58 20.24
N SER A 109 16.74 6.15 19.03
CA SER A 109 17.91 6.82 18.48
C SER A 109 18.23 8.16 19.16
N GLY A 110 17.38 8.61 20.09
CA GLY A 110 17.55 9.91 20.76
C GLY A 110 17.55 11.08 19.79
N ALA A 111 16.95 10.88 18.61
CA ALA A 111 17.01 11.76 17.45
C ALA A 111 16.71 13.22 17.78
N LYS A 112 17.77 14.03 17.99
CA LYS A 112 17.77 15.49 17.77
C LYS A 112 18.11 15.89 16.34
N SER A 113 18.65 14.99 15.51
CA SER A 113 18.72 15.14 14.03
C SER A 113 19.28 13.89 13.35
N PRO A 114 18.44 12.88 13.03
CA PRO A 114 18.64 12.15 11.79
C PRO A 114 18.50 13.21 10.70
N ASP A 115 19.56 13.46 9.90
CA ASP A 115 19.66 14.55 8.93
C ASP A 115 18.28 14.93 8.38
N HIS A 116 17.81 16.14 8.72
CA HIS A 116 16.42 16.60 8.62
C HIS A 116 15.75 16.17 7.30
N TYR A 117 16.54 16.20 6.22
CA TYR A 117 16.21 15.71 4.89
C TYR A 117 15.52 14.34 4.83
N TYR A 118 15.97 13.33 5.59
CA TYR A 118 15.36 11.99 5.52
C TYR A 118 14.01 11.92 6.23
N ILE A 119 13.82 12.70 7.30
CA ILE A 119 12.55 12.77 8.03
C ILE A 119 11.52 13.55 7.21
N GLU A 120 11.90 14.70 6.64
CA GLU A 120 11.04 15.48 5.75
C GLU A 120 10.60 14.66 4.53
N ASN A 121 11.52 13.92 3.90
CA ASN A 121 11.18 13.01 2.81
C ASN A 121 10.22 11.92 3.25
N LEU A 122 10.38 11.38 4.45
CA LEU A 122 9.46 10.38 4.99
C LEU A 122 8.07 10.97 5.22
N GLU A 123 7.97 12.16 5.80
CA GLU A 123 6.69 12.87 5.99
C GLU A 123 5.99 13.14 4.64
N ALA A 124 6.74 13.60 3.64
CA ALA A 124 6.22 13.79 2.29
C ALA A 124 5.71 12.47 1.67
N LEU A 125 6.40 11.35 1.94
CA LEU A 125 5.97 10.01 1.50
C LEU A 125 4.73 9.52 2.25
N GLU A 126 4.63 9.75 3.56
CA GLU A 126 3.44 9.39 4.35
C GLU A 126 2.22 10.20 3.88
N ASN A 127 2.37 11.49 3.63
CA ASN A 127 1.31 12.33 3.05
C ASN A 127 0.84 11.81 1.68
N ARG A 128 1.78 11.40 0.80
CA ARG A 128 1.45 10.78 -0.49
C ARG A 128 0.76 9.42 -0.31
N LEU A 129 1.20 8.61 0.66
CA LEU A 129 0.54 7.34 0.99
C LEU A 129 -0.90 7.55 1.43
N HIS A 130 -1.19 8.55 2.29
CA HIS A 130 -2.55 8.89 2.68
C HIS A 130 -3.41 9.30 1.50
N LEU A 131 -2.88 10.12 0.59
CA LEU A 131 -3.58 10.51 -0.64
C LEU A 131 -3.88 9.29 -1.52
N TYR A 132 -2.88 8.46 -1.82
CA TYR A 132 -3.07 7.29 -2.69
C TYR A 132 -3.97 6.22 -2.07
N LYS A 133 -3.96 6.10 -0.74
CA LYS A 133 -4.89 5.26 0.00
C LYS A 133 -6.33 5.73 -0.13
N ARG A 134 -6.55 7.05 -0.12
CA ARG A 134 -7.86 7.65 -0.42
C ARG A 134 -8.29 7.33 -1.85
N VAL A 135 -7.45 7.61 -2.83
CA VAL A 135 -7.73 7.30 -4.26
C VAL A 135 -8.07 5.83 -4.47
N PHE A 136 -7.32 4.92 -3.83
CA PHE A 136 -7.60 3.49 -3.88
C PHE A 136 -8.93 3.13 -3.22
N ASN A 137 -9.22 3.65 -2.03
CA ASN A 137 -10.49 3.41 -1.33
C ASN A 137 -11.70 3.97 -2.10
N ASP A 138 -11.53 5.10 -2.78
CA ASP A 138 -12.56 5.71 -3.62
C ASP A 138 -12.83 4.83 -4.85
N ALA A 139 -11.77 4.33 -5.50
CA ALA A 139 -11.90 3.36 -6.59
C ALA A 139 -12.61 2.06 -6.14
N CYS A 140 -12.26 1.52 -4.95
CA CYS A 140 -12.95 0.37 -4.37
C CYS A 140 -14.43 0.66 -4.12
N THR A 141 -14.76 1.86 -3.62
CA THR A 141 -16.14 2.26 -3.33
C THR A 141 -16.96 2.42 -4.62
N ALA A 142 -16.40 3.12 -5.62
CA ALA A 142 -17.04 3.33 -6.92
C ALA A 142 -17.33 2.01 -7.66
N LYS A 143 -16.57 0.95 -7.38
CA LYS A 143 -16.74 -0.38 -7.99
C LYS A 143 -17.37 -1.42 -7.06
N GLY A 144 -17.90 -1.01 -5.91
CA GLY A 144 -18.58 -1.92 -4.97
C GLY A 144 -17.68 -2.91 -4.23
N ARG A 145 -16.35 -2.80 -4.36
CA ARG A 145 -15.33 -3.70 -3.77
C ARG A 145 -14.92 -3.24 -2.36
N LYS A 146 -15.90 -3.07 -1.46
CA LYS A 146 -15.67 -2.53 -0.11
C LYS A 146 -14.72 -3.39 0.73
N GLU A 147 -14.64 -4.68 0.47
CA GLU A 147 -13.77 -5.63 1.17
C GLU A 147 -12.28 -5.42 0.90
N LEU A 148 -11.94 -4.68 -0.16
CA LEU A 148 -10.55 -4.32 -0.50
C LEU A 148 -10.10 -3.03 0.19
N ARG A 149 -11.01 -2.24 0.78
CA ARG A 149 -10.66 -0.95 1.38
C ARG A 149 -9.65 -1.12 2.51
N LEU A 150 -8.69 -0.22 2.57
CA LEU A 150 -7.75 -0.11 3.68
C LEU A 150 -8.30 0.88 4.74
N PRO A 151 -8.16 0.59 6.04
CA PRO A 151 -8.59 1.50 7.09
C PRO A 151 -7.73 2.76 7.06
N PHE A 152 -8.31 3.97 7.17
CA PHE A 152 -7.49 5.11 7.57
C PHE A 152 -7.05 4.87 9.00
N GLU A 153 -5.74 4.94 9.26
CA GLU A 153 -5.22 4.84 10.63
C GLU A 153 -5.88 5.98 11.44
N PRO A 154 -6.30 5.76 12.69
CA PRO A 154 -6.75 6.88 13.50
C PRO A 154 -5.57 7.85 13.61
N ALA A 155 -5.84 9.15 13.39
CA ALA A 155 -4.95 10.18 13.89
C ALA A 155 -4.79 9.90 15.39
N SER A 156 -3.57 9.58 15.78
CA SER A 156 -3.15 9.41 17.17
C SER A 156 -3.61 10.59 18.01
#